data_AF-A0A257MAZ4-F1
#
_entry.id   AF-A0A257MAZ4-F1
#
_cell.length_a   1.000
_cell.length_b   1.000
_cell.length_c   1.000
_cell.angle_alpha   90.00
_cell.angle_beta   90.00
_cell.angle_gamma   90.00
#
_symmetry.space_group_name_H-M   'P 1'
#
loop_
_entity.id
_entity.type
_entity.pdbx_description
1 polymer ?
#
loop_
_entity_poly.entity_id
_entity_poly.type
_entity_poly.pdbx_seq_one_letter_code
_entity_poly.pdbx_strand_id
1 'polypeptide(L)'
;KGGGRAAILTGGDPSIFSSGWRILDRATSPVHISPGVSAFSSVAALAGAPLVGDFALLPSGRDPARACHLANSGFAVVVYNLRGEEIAPILEHISPDLPVVLARDVDREEESAMILTAGDLLAARPFGFRFTLILASHSSYIRDGRIITRRGYENKYSY
;
A
#
# COMPACT_ATOMS: atom_id res chain seq x y z
N LYS A 1 -32.95 16.52 0.79
CA LYS A 1 -34.15 17.39 0.85
C LYS A 1 -34.72 17.28 2.26
N GLY A 2 -34.66 18.35 3.05
CA GLY A 2 -34.97 18.33 4.50
C GLY A 2 -34.22 19.38 5.33
N GLY A 3 -33.33 20.19 4.74
CA GLY A 3 -32.59 21.25 5.45
C GLY A 3 -31.45 20.78 6.37
N GLY A 4 -31.32 19.46 6.61
CA GLY A 4 -30.25 18.90 7.42
C GLY A 4 -28.90 18.78 6.70
N ARG A 5 -27.80 18.84 7.48
CA ARG A 5 -26.46 18.46 7.03
C ARG A 5 -26.39 16.94 6.94
N ALA A 6 -25.99 16.41 5.79
CA ALA A 6 -25.80 14.98 5.56
C ALA A 6 -24.31 14.68 5.41
N ALA A 7 -23.90 13.47 5.81
CA ALA A 7 -22.56 12.95 5.61
C ALA A 7 -22.63 11.63 4.84
N ILE A 8 -21.68 11.41 3.93
CA ILE A 8 -21.45 10.14 3.26
C ILE A 8 -20.12 9.62 3.81
N LEU A 9 -20.15 8.43 4.42
CA LEU A 9 -18.97 7.82 5.00
C LEU A 9 -18.33 6.86 4.00
N THR A 10 -17.01 6.95 3.86
CA THR A 10 -16.20 6.01 3.07
C THR A 10 -15.07 5.49 3.92
N GLY A 11 -14.67 4.23 3.72
CA GLY A 11 -13.45 3.71 4.33
C GLY A 11 -12.20 4.37 3.73
N GLY A 12 -11.22 4.67 4.56
CA GLY A 12 -9.98 5.32 4.13
C GLY A 12 -10.19 6.78 3.74
N ASP A 13 -9.61 7.18 2.60
CA ASP A 13 -9.74 8.53 2.08
C ASP A 13 -10.78 8.59 0.93
N PRO A 14 -11.75 9.52 0.96
CA PRO A 14 -12.78 9.63 -0.10
C PRO A 14 -12.23 9.90 -1.51
N SER A 15 -11.02 10.46 -1.62
CA SER A 15 -10.37 10.81 -2.88
C SER A 15 -9.45 9.72 -3.44
N ILE A 16 -9.11 8.69 -2.65
CA ILE A 16 -8.16 7.65 -3.05
C ILE A 16 -8.90 6.34 -3.33
N PHE A 17 -9.02 6.00 -4.62
CA PHE A 17 -9.74 4.80 -5.10
C PHE A 17 -11.14 4.61 -4.50
N SER A 18 -11.79 5.72 -4.15
CA SER A 18 -13.09 5.75 -3.49
C SER A 18 -14.10 6.55 -4.32
N SER A 19 -15.26 6.82 -3.74
CA SER A 19 -16.41 7.41 -4.44
C SER A 19 -16.44 8.94 -4.46
N GLY A 20 -15.41 9.62 -3.95
CA GLY A 20 -15.38 11.09 -3.86
C GLY A 20 -15.69 11.79 -5.18
N TRP A 21 -15.12 11.30 -6.29
CA TRP A 21 -15.39 11.86 -7.62
C TRP A 21 -16.88 11.77 -8.01
N ARG A 22 -17.56 10.64 -7.71
CA ARG A 22 -18.99 10.44 -8.03
C ARG A 22 -19.88 11.33 -7.19
N ILE A 23 -19.48 11.57 -5.94
CA ILE A 23 -20.20 12.43 -5.01
C ILE A 23 -20.13 13.87 -5.52
N LEU A 24 -18.93 14.34 -5.87
CA LEU A 24 -18.72 15.68 -6.42
C LEU A 24 -19.47 15.89 -7.74
N ASP A 25 -19.36 14.93 -8.67
CA ASP A 25 -19.99 14.99 -9.99
C ASP A 25 -21.53 15.07 -9.94
N ARG A 26 -22.14 14.39 -8.97
CA ARG A 26 -23.62 14.29 -8.84
C ARG A 26 -24.22 15.28 -7.84
N ALA A 27 -23.39 16.06 -7.16
CA ALA A 27 -23.87 16.95 -6.12
C ALA A 27 -24.72 18.07 -6.71
N THR A 28 -25.88 18.32 -6.09
CA THR A 28 -26.77 19.45 -6.42
C THR A 28 -26.64 20.60 -5.42
N SER A 29 -25.66 20.51 -4.51
CA SER A 29 -25.38 21.46 -3.43
C SER A 29 -23.89 21.40 -3.09
N PRO A 30 -23.31 22.42 -2.43
CA PRO A 30 -21.89 22.40 -2.07
C PRO A 30 -21.51 21.16 -1.24
N VAL A 31 -20.42 20.49 -1.62
CA VAL A 31 -19.87 19.33 -0.91
C VAL A 31 -18.51 19.70 -0.34
N HIS A 32 -18.29 19.34 0.92
CA HIS A 32 -16.98 19.38 1.55
C HIS A 32 -16.39 17.97 1.61
N ILE A 33 -15.13 17.81 1.18
CA ILE A 33 -14.40 16.55 1.32
C ILE A 33 -13.44 16.70 2.50
N SER A 34 -13.67 15.90 3.54
CA SER A 34 -12.71 15.75 4.64
C SER A 34 -11.70 14.64 4.31
N PRO A 35 -10.40 14.86 4.56
CA PRO A 35 -9.39 13.84 4.34
C PRO A 35 -9.56 12.67 5.31
N GLY A 36 -9.14 11.49 4.90
CA GLY A 36 -9.12 10.28 5.71
C GLY A 36 -7.77 9.58 5.67
N VAL A 37 -7.53 8.67 6.62
CA VAL A 37 -6.30 7.84 6.62
C VAL A 37 -6.52 6.64 5.72
N SER A 38 -5.86 6.61 4.56
CA SER A 38 -5.95 5.49 3.62
C SER A 38 -5.15 4.27 4.08
N ALA A 39 -5.59 3.07 3.69
CA ALA A 39 -5.03 1.80 4.14
C ALA A 39 -3.51 1.67 3.92
N PHE A 40 -2.98 2.20 2.81
CA PHE A 40 -1.54 2.18 2.51
C PHE A 40 -0.72 2.90 3.58
N SER A 41 -1.27 3.99 4.13
CA SER A 41 -0.61 4.77 5.18
C SER A 41 -0.60 4.00 6.50
N SER A 42 -1.71 3.35 6.85
CA SER A 42 -1.80 2.51 8.04
C SER A 42 -0.88 1.28 7.93
N VAL A 43 -0.89 0.59 6.79
CA VAL A 43 -0.02 -0.57 6.53
C VAL A 43 1.45 -0.14 6.53
N ALA A 44 1.79 1.01 5.96
CA ALA A 44 3.16 1.53 6.00
C ALA A 44 3.61 1.82 7.44
N ALA A 45 2.77 2.48 8.24
CA ALA A 45 3.07 2.77 9.65
C ALA A 45 3.24 1.50 10.48
N LEU A 46 2.38 0.49 10.27
CA LEU A 46 2.49 -0.83 10.88
C LEU A 46 3.84 -1.51 10.52
N ALA A 47 4.23 -1.41 9.25
CA ALA A 47 5.45 -2.03 8.73
C ALA A 47 6.73 -1.27 9.08
N GLY A 48 6.65 0.00 9.50
CA GLY A 48 7.79 0.87 9.79
C GLY A 48 7.83 2.07 8.85
N ALA A 49 8.82 2.13 7.96
CA ALA A 49 9.03 3.22 7.02
C ALA A 49 9.30 2.74 5.59
N PRO A 50 8.40 1.97 4.95
CA PRO A 50 8.61 1.46 3.59
C PRO A 50 8.45 2.53 2.49
N LEU A 51 7.63 3.57 2.73
CA LEU A 51 7.22 4.57 1.72
C LEU A 51 7.92 5.93 1.91
N VAL A 52 9.26 5.94 1.95
CA VAL A 52 10.05 7.16 2.20
C VAL A 52 10.45 7.90 0.93
N GLY A 53 10.66 7.16 -0.16
CA GLY A 53 11.00 7.69 -1.50
C GLY A 53 9.77 7.77 -2.41
N ASP A 54 10.03 7.81 -3.72
CA ASP A 54 8.96 7.77 -4.71
C ASP A 54 8.18 6.46 -4.60
N PHE A 55 6.85 6.55 -4.64
CA PHE A 55 6.00 5.37 -4.59
C PHE A 55 4.81 5.50 -5.54
N ALA A 56 4.32 4.34 -5.97
CA ALA A 56 3.11 4.23 -6.77
C ALA A 56 2.05 3.45 -6.00
N LEU A 57 0.80 3.87 -6.13
CA LEU A 57 -0.35 3.22 -5.53
C LEU A 57 -1.23 2.65 -6.64
N LEU A 58 -1.52 1.35 -6.59
CA LEU A 58 -2.27 0.59 -7.60
C LEU A 58 -3.56 0.01 -6.98
N PRO A 59 -4.71 0.09 -7.68
CA PRO A 59 -6.00 -0.28 -7.09
C PRO A 59 -6.27 -1.80 -7.03
N SER A 60 -5.50 -2.59 -7.80
CA SER A 60 -5.66 -4.05 -7.92
C SER A 60 -4.40 -4.69 -8.50
N GLY A 61 -4.19 -5.98 -8.24
CA GLY A 61 -3.10 -6.79 -8.84
C GLY A 61 -3.39 -7.38 -10.22
N ARG A 62 -4.41 -6.89 -10.95
CA ARG A 62 -4.80 -7.45 -12.26
C ARG A 62 -3.76 -7.27 -13.36
N ASP A 63 -2.83 -6.34 -13.18
CA ASP A 63 -1.73 -6.03 -14.09
C ASP A 63 -0.41 -6.17 -13.32
N PRO A 64 0.06 -7.41 -13.06
CA PRO A 64 1.28 -7.64 -12.29
C PRO A 64 2.50 -7.02 -12.96
N ALA A 65 2.54 -7.03 -14.30
CA ALA A 65 3.62 -6.43 -15.08
C ALA A 65 3.82 -4.93 -14.75
N ARG A 66 2.74 -4.18 -14.53
CA ARG A 66 2.82 -2.78 -14.09
C ARG A 66 3.45 -2.63 -12.71
N ALA A 67 3.05 -3.45 -11.75
CA ALA A 67 3.63 -3.43 -10.41
C ALA A 67 5.14 -3.74 -10.46
N CYS A 68 5.51 -4.78 -11.21
CA CYS A 68 6.91 -5.19 -11.39
C CYS A 68 7.74 -4.11 -12.09
N HIS A 69 7.21 -3.49 -13.14
CA HIS A 69 7.91 -2.42 -13.87
C HIS A 69 8.22 -1.22 -12.96
N LEU A 70 7.24 -0.79 -12.16
CA LEU A 70 7.42 0.31 -11.21
C LEU A 70 8.44 -0.05 -10.12
N ALA A 71 8.31 -1.24 -9.52
CA ALA A 71 9.22 -1.72 -8.49
C ALA A 71 10.68 -1.77 -9.01
N ASN A 72 10.89 -2.38 -10.18
CA ASN A 72 12.20 -2.49 -10.82
C ASN A 72 12.75 -1.14 -11.30
N SER A 73 11.90 -0.11 -11.42
CA SER A 73 12.30 1.26 -11.72
C SER A 73 12.69 2.05 -10.46
N GLY A 74 12.68 1.42 -9.28
CA GLY A 74 13.09 2.01 -8.01
C GLY A 74 11.96 2.62 -7.18
N PHE A 75 10.70 2.56 -7.63
CA PHE A 75 9.55 2.99 -6.83
C PHE A 75 9.25 1.96 -5.74
N ALA A 76 8.85 2.42 -4.56
CA ALA A 76 8.03 1.56 -3.71
C ALA A 76 6.64 1.40 -4.36
N VAL A 77 6.01 0.23 -4.25
CA VAL A 77 4.73 -0.03 -4.91
C VAL A 77 3.74 -0.57 -3.91
N VAL A 78 2.60 0.10 -3.80
CA VAL A 78 1.46 -0.36 -3.02
C VAL A 78 0.42 -0.93 -3.96
N VAL A 79 -0.04 -2.15 -3.70
CA VAL A 79 -1.09 -2.82 -4.47
C VAL A 79 -2.23 -3.20 -3.55
N TYR A 80 -3.40 -2.61 -3.80
CA TYR A 80 -4.63 -2.88 -3.05
C TYR A 80 -5.41 -4.06 -3.59
N ASN A 81 -6.37 -4.52 -2.78
CA ASN A 81 -7.42 -5.46 -3.15
C ASN A 81 -6.88 -6.76 -3.77
N LEU A 82 -5.69 -7.18 -3.34
CA LEU A 82 -5.08 -8.40 -3.81
C LEU A 82 -5.80 -9.62 -3.24
N ARG A 83 -5.96 -10.62 -4.11
CA ARG A 83 -6.23 -12.00 -3.73
C ARG A 83 -4.92 -12.78 -3.66
N GLY A 84 -4.93 -13.89 -2.93
CA GLY A 84 -3.75 -14.74 -2.75
C GLY A 84 -3.09 -15.12 -4.08
N GLU A 85 -3.90 -15.50 -5.07
CA GLU A 85 -3.44 -15.89 -6.41
C GLU A 85 -2.82 -14.75 -7.24
N GLU A 86 -3.06 -13.49 -6.87
CA GLU A 86 -2.53 -12.31 -7.58
C GLU A 86 -1.15 -11.87 -7.04
N ILE A 87 -0.69 -12.46 -5.93
CA ILE A 87 0.57 -12.08 -5.27
C ILE A 87 1.78 -12.72 -5.97
N ALA A 88 1.75 -14.03 -6.22
CA ALA A 88 2.88 -14.75 -6.82
C ALA A 88 3.32 -14.16 -8.19
N PRO A 89 2.41 -13.83 -9.13
CA PRO A 89 2.80 -13.22 -10.40
C PRO A 89 3.52 -11.88 -10.28
N ILE A 90 3.38 -11.18 -9.14
CA ILE A 90 4.14 -9.95 -8.86
C ILE A 90 5.51 -10.32 -8.28
N LEU A 91 5.54 -11.20 -7.28
CA LEU A 91 6.76 -11.54 -6.54
C LEU A 91 7.78 -12.32 -7.39
N GLU A 92 7.34 -13.11 -8.36
CA GLU A 92 8.22 -13.89 -9.27
C GLU A 92 9.12 -13.01 -10.17
N HIS A 93 8.81 -11.72 -10.29
CA HIS A 93 9.52 -10.78 -11.20
C HIS A 93 10.22 -9.63 -10.47
N ILE A 94 10.37 -9.72 -9.16
CA ILE A 94 11.11 -8.76 -8.34
C ILE A 94 12.25 -9.48 -7.60
N SER A 95 13.19 -8.71 -7.06
CA SER A 95 14.27 -9.28 -6.24
C SER A 95 13.71 -10.05 -5.05
N PRO A 96 14.14 -11.32 -4.81
CA PRO A 96 13.65 -12.11 -3.69
C PRO A 96 14.01 -11.49 -2.33
N ASP A 97 15.08 -10.70 -2.26
CA ASP A 97 15.52 -10.04 -1.02
C ASP A 97 14.76 -8.75 -0.72
N LEU A 98 13.90 -8.28 -1.63
CA LEU A 98 13.17 -7.02 -1.47
C LEU A 98 12.26 -7.10 -0.23
N PRO A 99 12.34 -6.14 0.72
CA PRO A 99 11.39 -6.09 1.83
C PRO A 99 9.97 -5.84 1.35
N VAL A 100 9.03 -6.62 1.87
CA VAL A 100 7.61 -6.49 1.59
C VAL A 100 6.79 -6.52 2.87
N VAL A 101 5.61 -5.91 2.83
CA VAL A 101 4.56 -6.18 3.81
C VAL A 101 3.29 -6.60 3.08
N LEU A 102 2.72 -7.74 3.49
CA LEU A 102 1.38 -8.15 3.11
C LEU A 102 0.47 -8.01 4.33
N ALA A 103 -0.55 -7.17 4.23
CA ALA A 103 -1.46 -6.93 5.35
C ALA A 103 -2.92 -6.92 4.92
N ARG A 104 -3.81 -7.21 5.85
CA ARG A 104 -5.27 -7.11 5.71
C ARG A 104 -5.89 -6.65 7.02
N ASP A 105 -7.03 -5.98 6.90
CA ASP A 105 -7.87 -5.59 8.03
C ASP A 105 -7.10 -4.79 9.13
N VAL A 106 -6.10 -4.00 8.73
CA VAL A 106 -5.31 -3.16 9.65
C VAL A 106 -6.23 -2.20 10.41
N ASP A 107 -5.96 -2.06 11.71
CA ASP A 107 -6.75 -1.31 12.70
C ASP A 107 -8.16 -1.88 12.93
N ARG A 108 -8.30 -3.21 12.77
CA ARG A 108 -9.54 -3.97 13.05
C ARG A 108 -9.22 -5.25 13.82
N GLU A 109 -10.25 -5.89 14.36
CA GLU A 109 -10.12 -7.13 15.16
C GLU A 109 -9.40 -8.26 14.41
N GLU A 110 -9.60 -8.36 13.09
CA GLU A 110 -9.03 -9.40 12.22
C GLU A 110 -7.70 -8.97 11.55
N GLU A 111 -7.00 -7.99 12.12
CA GLU A 111 -5.73 -7.50 11.60
C GLU A 111 -4.73 -8.65 11.42
N SER A 112 -4.14 -8.72 10.23
CA SER A 112 -3.07 -9.66 9.92
C SER A 112 -2.04 -8.98 9.05
N ALA A 113 -0.76 -9.12 9.41
CA ALA A 113 0.34 -8.59 8.64
C ALA A 113 1.54 -9.52 8.66
N MET A 114 2.22 -9.61 7.53
CA MET A 114 3.47 -10.34 7.37
C MET A 114 4.52 -9.38 6.82
N ILE A 115 5.58 -9.12 7.57
CA ILE A 115 6.73 -8.31 7.17
C ILE A 115 7.93 -9.24 6.97
N LEU A 116 8.36 -9.40 5.72
CA LEU A 116 9.40 -10.37 5.32
C LEU A 116 9.93 -10.01 3.93
N THR A 117 10.80 -10.85 3.37
CA THR A 117 11.32 -10.67 2.02
C THR A 117 10.31 -11.14 0.96
N ALA A 118 10.44 -10.68 -0.29
CA ALA A 118 9.60 -11.13 -1.40
C ALA A 118 9.70 -12.66 -1.62
N GLY A 119 10.90 -13.23 -1.48
CA GLY A 119 11.13 -14.67 -1.61
C GLY A 119 10.44 -15.48 -0.51
N ASP A 120 10.52 -15.02 0.74
CA ASP A 120 9.83 -15.68 1.85
C ASP A 120 8.30 -15.59 1.68
N LEU A 121 7.78 -14.51 1.10
CA LEU A 121 6.33 -14.31 0.92
C LEU A 121 5.80 -15.19 -0.20
N LEU A 122 6.60 -15.34 -1.26
CA LEU A 122 6.33 -16.28 -2.33
C LEU A 122 6.29 -17.73 -1.80
N ALA A 123 7.21 -18.09 -0.89
CA ALA A 123 7.23 -19.40 -0.26
C ALA A 123 6.03 -19.63 0.68
N ALA A 124 5.58 -18.59 1.39
CA ALA A 124 4.44 -18.67 2.31
C ALA A 124 3.09 -18.93 1.63
N ARG A 125 2.96 -18.61 0.32
CA ARG A 125 1.75 -18.84 -0.50
C ARG A 125 0.45 -18.40 0.20
N PRO A 126 0.32 -17.11 0.57
CA PRO A 126 -0.84 -16.60 1.28
C PRO A 126 -2.13 -16.84 0.49
N PHE A 127 -3.18 -17.26 1.19
CA PHE A 127 -4.52 -17.42 0.62
C PHE A 127 -5.47 -16.37 1.21
N GLY A 128 -6.50 -16.01 0.45
CA GLY A 128 -7.50 -15.03 0.88
C GLY A 128 -7.61 -13.83 -0.06
N PHE A 129 -8.16 -12.73 0.44
CA PHE A 129 -8.55 -11.56 -0.34
C PHE A 129 -8.48 -10.28 0.50
N ARG A 130 -8.59 -9.12 -0.16
CA ARG A 130 -8.44 -7.76 0.43
C ARG A 130 -7.06 -7.51 1.04
N PHE A 131 -6.04 -8.14 0.50
CA PHE A 131 -4.69 -7.81 0.90
C PHE A 131 -4.26 -6.46 0.34
N THR A 132 -3.48 -5.74 1.13
CA THR A 132 -2.61 -4.65 0.71
C THR A 132 -1.18 -5.17 0.75
N LEU A 133 -0.53 -5.18 -0.41
CA LEU A 133 0.90 -5.49 -0.54
C LEU A 133 1.66 -4.18 -0.69
N ILE A 134 2.72 -4.00 0.08
CA ILE A 134 3.72 -2.97 -0.18
C ILE A 134 5.02 -3.67 -0.56
N LEU A 135 5.51 -3.39 -1.76
CA LEU A 135 6.88 -3.64 -2.19
C LEU A 135 7.69 -2.40 -1.81
N ALA A 136 8.67 -2.54 -0.91
CA ALA A 136 9.54 -1.43 -0.57
C ALA A 136 10.49 -1.11 -1.75
N SER A 137 11.23 0.00 -1.66
CA SER A 137 12.23 0.34 -2.68
C SER A 137 13.53 -0.47 -2.50
N HIS A 138 14.42 -0.48 -3.49
CA HIS A 138 15.72 -1.18 -3.40
C HIS A 138 16.67 -0.65 -2.29
N SER A 139 16.41 0.55 -1.77
CA SER A 139 17.18 1.12 -0.65
C SER A 139 16.67 0.71 0.74
N SER A 140 15.76 -0.26 0.77
CA SER A 140 15.06 -0.69 1.98
C SER A 140 15.62 -2.01 2.51
N TYR A 141 15.56 -2.18 3.83
CA TYR A 141 15.96 -3.41 4.50
C TYR A 141 15.06 -3.67 5.71
N ILE A 142 15.07 -4.89 6.25
CA ILE A 142 14.35 -5.24 7.47
C ILE A 142 15.30 -5.18 8.67
N ARG A 143 14.88 -4.51 9.74
CA ARG A 143 15.56 -4.52 11.04
C ARG A 143 14.50 -4.57 12.15
N ASP A 144 14.68 -5.48 13.10
CA ASP A 144 13.77 -5.66 14.25
C ASP A 144 12.30 -5.82 13.84
N GLY A 145 12.05 -6.57 12.75
CA GLY A 145 10.69 -6.79 12.23
C GLY A 145 10.02 -5.55 11.63
N ARG A 146 10.82 -4.55 11.20
CA ARG A 146 10.35 -3.32 10.56
C ARG A 146 11.11 -3.06 9.26
N ILE A 147 10.41 -2.57 8.25
CA ILE A 147 11.01 -2.09 7.00
C ILE A 147 11.56 -0.69 7.24
N ILE A 148 12.81 -0.47 6.87
CA ILE A 148 13.49 0.82 6.92
C ILE A 148 13.98 1.14 5.51
N THR A 149 13.49 2.24 4.94
CA THR A 149 13.96 2.77 3.67
C THR A 149 14.96 3.90 3.91
N ARG A 150 16.19 3.77 3.38
CA ARG A 150 17.19 4.85 3.47
C ARG A 150 16.81 6.00 2.56
N ARG A 151 16.98 7.23 3.04
CA ARG A 151 16.88 8.46 2.23
C ARG A 151 18.16 9.26 2.44
N GLY A 152 18.74 9.75 1.35
CA GLY A 152 20.10 10.29 1.33
C GLY A 152 20.40 11.32 2.43
N TYR A 153 21.36 10.98 3.29
CA TYR A 153 22.47 11.82 3.78
C TYR A 153 23.69 10.96 4.20
N GLU A 154 23.75 9.66 3.87
CA GLU A 154 24.86 8.78 4.28
C GLU A 154 26.20 9.15 3.61
N ASN A 155 26.17 9.78 2.42
CA ASN A 155 27.40 10.20 1.72
C ASN A 155 28.02 11.51 2.24
N LYS A 156 27.52 12.12 3.33
CA LYS A 156 28.15 13.32 3.93
C LYS A 156 29.14 13.00 5.06
N TYR A 157 29.15 11.78 5.60
CA TYR A 157 29.98 11.42 6.75
C TYR A 157 30.66 10.05 6.64
N SER A 158 30.98 9.64 5.41
CA SER A 158 31.99 8.60 5.20
C SER A 158 33.36 9.27 5.26
N TYR A 159 33.96 9.31 6.46
CA TYR A 159 35.38 9.61 6.65
C TYR A 159 36.23 8.39 6.35
#